data_AF-A0A2H3KMH8-F1
#
_entry.id   AF-A0A2H3KMH8-F1
#
_cell.length_a   1.000
_cell.length_b   1.000
_cell.length_c   1.000
_cell.angle_alpha   90.00
_cell.angle_beta   90.00
_cell.angle_gamma   90.00
#
_symmetry.space_group_name_H-M   'P 1'
#
loop_
_entity.id
_entity.type
_entity.pdbx_description
1 polymer ?
#
loop_
_entity_poly.entity_id
_entity_poly.type
_entity_poly.pdbx_seq_one_letter_code
_entity_poly.pdbx_strand_id
1 'polypeptide(L)'
;MRQRMLAIGDDFWIEDESGQRAFKVDGKVLRIRKTLVLQDAQGNDLCRIQERMLRVRDTMQIESPTGEVMATVRKALITPIRDRWTVKIGNAPDLEVRGNVLHHEYTIGEEGRRVAEVSKKWFRVRDTYGVAIEPSQNDVLILAVTIVIDMMAHGGR
;
A
#
# COMPACT_ATOMS: atom_id res chain seq x y z
N MET A 1 -12.99 10.38 -7.86
CA MET A 1 -12.64 9.14 -7.17
C MET A 1 -12.06 8.22 -8.24
N ARG A 2 -10.87 7.67 -8.04
CA ARG A 2 -10.26 6.72 -8.98
C ARG A 2 -10.22 5.35 -8.31
N GLN A 3 -10.82 4.34 -8.95
CA GLN A 3 -10.83 2.99 -8.42
C GLN A 3 -9.75 2.13 -9.11
N ARG A 4 -8.99 1.41 -8.29
CA ARG A 4 -7.93 0.49 -8.73
C ARG A 4 -8.16 -0.88 -8.11
N MET A 5 -7.73 -1.92 -8.80
CA MET A 5 -7.95 -3.31 -8.41
C MET A 5 -6.60 -4.01 -8.23
N LEU A 6 -6.38 -4.69 -7.09
CA LEU A 6 -5.13 -5.39 -6.78
C LEU A 6 -5.40 -6.89 -6.58
N ALA A 7 -4.52 -7.73 -7.13
CA ALA A 7 -4.52 -9.18 -6.94
C ALA A 7 -3.20 -9.62 -6.26
N ILE A 8 -3.25 -10.49 -5.27
CA ILE A 8 -2.08 -10.85 -4.46
C ILE A 8 -1.30 -12.04 -5.06
N GLY A 9 0.03 -11.94 -5.17
CA GLY A 9 0.98 -12.95 -5.69
C GLY A 9 2.43 -12.43 -5.68
N ASP A 10 3.39 -13.22 -6.21
CA ASP A 10 4.82 -12.81 -6.32
C ASP A 10 4.99 -11.55 -7.19
N ASP A 11 4.31 -11.51 -8.35
CA ASP A 11 4.18 -10.34 -9.21
C ASP A 11 2.70 -10.18 -9.57
N PHE A 12 2.21 -8.94 -9.64
CA PHE A 12 0.81 -8.70 -10.01
C PHE A 12 0.60 -7.36 -10.72
N TRP A 13 -0.54 -7.26 -11.39
CA TRP A 13 -0.98 -6.04 -12.05
C TRP A 13 -2.05 -5.34 -11.20
N ILE A 14 -1.98 -4.01 -11.19
CA ILE A 14 -3.03 -3.14 -10.69
C ILE A 14 -3.81 -2.65 -11.89
N GLU A 15 -5.08 -2.99 -11.92
CA GLU A 15 -6.00 -2.61 -12.99
C GLU A 15 -6.82 -1.39 -12.56
N ASP A 16 -7.26 -0.59 -13.53
CA ASP A 16 -8.27 0.43 -13.29
C ASP A 16 -9.70 -0.14 -13.38
N GLU A 17 -10.69 0.72 -13.18
CA GLU A 17 -12.11 0.37 -13.25
C GLU A 17 -12.56 -0.17 -14.62
N SER A 18 -11.79 0.07 -15.68
CA SER A 18 -12.05 -0.46 -17.03
C SER A 18 -11.33 -1.80 -17.29
N GLY A 19 -10.61 -2.33 -16.31
CA GLY A 19 -9.79 -3.54 -16.45
C GLY A 19 -8.47 -3.30 -17.18
N GLN A 20 -8.07 -2.04 -17.40
CA GLN A 20 -6.79 -1.72 -18.03
C GLN A 20 -5.67 -1.76 -17.00
N ARG A 21 -4.57 -2.40 -17.36
CA ARG A 21 -3.36 -2.50 -16.53
C ARG A 21 -2.71 -1.11 -16.41
N ALA A 22 -2.75 -0.56 -15.21
CA ALA A 22 -2.23 0.77 -14.93
C ALA A 22 -0.85 0.73 -14.29
N PHE A 23 -0.63 -0.23 -13.39
CA PHE A 23 0.65 -0.40 -12.70
C PHE A 23 1.01 -1.88 -12.57
N LYS A 24 2.29 -2.18 -12.48
CA LYS A 24 2.81 -3.51 -12.19
C LYS A 24 3.53 -3.48 -10.85
N VAL A 25 3.30 -4.49 -10.02
CA VAL A 25 4.11 -4.75 -8.83
C VAL A 25 5.02 -5.92 -9.16
N ASP A 26 6.32 -5.65 -9.16
CA ASP A 26 7.37 -6.64 -9.38
C ASP A 26 8.01 -7.02 -8.05
N GLY A 27 7.77 -8.26 -7.60
CA GLY A 27 8.33 -8.81 -6.37
C GLY A 27 9.55 -9.69 -6.59
N LYS A 28 9.94 -9.94 -7.84
CA LYS A 28 11.14 -10.73 -8.17
C LYS A 28 12.44 -9.98 -7.91
N VAL A 29 12.41 -8.67 -7.71
CA VAL A 29 13.62 -7.84 -7.76
C VAL A 29 14.68 -8.26 -6.74
N LEU A 30 14.34 -8.67 -5.50
CA LEU A 30 15.35 -9.16 -4.54
C LEU A 30 14.75 -10.10 -3.48
N ARG A 31 14.66 -11.40 -3.79
CA ARG A 31 14.26 -12.46 -2.82
C ARG A 31 15.09 -12.47 -1.50
N ILE A 32 16.20 -11.75 -1.47
CA ILE A 32 17.11 -11.64 -0.32
C ILE A 32 16.77 -10.44 0.60
N ARG A 33 15.93 -9.47 0.17
CA ARG A 33 15.69 -8.20 0.92
C ARG A 33 14.24 -7.71 1.05
N LYS A 34 13.22 -8.54 0.72
CA LYS A 34 11.79 -8.13 0.77
C LYS A 34 11.54 -6.76 0.14
N THR A 35 12.08 -6.57 -1.06
CA THR A 35 11.90 -5.34 -1.83
C THR A 35 10.87 -5.59 -2.94
N LEU A 36 9.83 -4.75 -3.02
CA LEU A 36 8.91 -4.72 -4.15
C LEU A 36 9.13 -3.43 -4.94
N VAL A 37 8.92 -3.49 -6.25
CA VAL A 37 8.99 -2.32 -7.13
C VAL A 37 7.64 -2.11 -7.79
N LEU A 38 7.09 -0.90 -7.66
CA LEU A 38 5.90 -0.48 -8.38
C LEU A 38 6.33 0.23 -9.67
N GLN A 39 5.80 -0.24 -10.80
CA GLN A 39 6.11 0.27 -12.14
C GLN A 39 4.86 0.77 -12.84
N ASP A 40 5.02 1.69 -13.78
CA ASP A 40 3.95 2.05 -14.72
C ASP A 40 3.73 0.94 -15.77
N ALA A 41 2.73 1.12 -16.64
CA ALA A 41 2.42 0.18 -17.72
C ALA A 41 3.55 0.04 -18.75
N GLN A 42 4.49 0.99 -18.81
CA GLN A 42 5.65 0.97 -19.70
C GLN A 42 6.86 0.28 -19.05
N GLY A 43 6.80 -0.05 -17.76
CA GLY A 43 7.86 -0.70 -17.00
C GLY A 43 8.85 0.27 -16.34
N ASN A 44 8.53 1.57 -16.26
CA ASN A 44 9.36 2.52 -15.52
C ASN A 44 9.10 2.37 -14.02
N ASP A 45 10.17 2.32 -13.22
CA ASP A 45 10.08 2.32 -11.76
C ASP A 45 9.43 3.62 -11.27
N LEU A 46 8.37 3.50 -10.46
CA LEU A 46 7.67 4.62 -9.83
C LEU A 46 8.01 4.76 -8.35
N CYS A 47 8.13 3.63 -7.63
CA CYS A 47 8.63 3.61 -6.26
C CYS A 47 9.13 2.21 -5.87
N ARG A 48 9.93 2.16 -4.80
CA ARG A 48 10.43 0.92 -4.19
C ARG A 48 9.91 0.81 -2.76
N ILE A 49 9.41 -0.37 -2.41
CA ILE A 49 8.94 -0.71 -1.07
C ILE A 49 9.99 -1.59 -0.42
N GLN A 50 10.47 -1.24 0.78
CA GLN A 50 11.50 -2.02 1.48
C GLN A 50 11.34 -2.03 3.00
N GLU A 51 11.75 -3.15 3.62
CA GLU A 51 11.82 -3.29 5.08
C GLU A 51 13.04 -2.55 5.64
N ARG A 52 12.84 -1.76 6.69
CA ARG A 52 13.96 -1.06 7.35
C ARG A 52 14.71 -2.04 8.25
N MET A 53 16.01 -2.23 8.02
CA MET A 53 16.85 -3.17 8.79
C MET A 53 17.12 -2.76 10.27
N LEU A 54 16.54 -1.68 10.77
CA LEU A 54 16.79 -1.16 12.12
C LEU A 54 15.70 -1.58 13.11
N ARG A 55 15.91 -2.72 13.79
CA ARG A 55 15.30 -3.20 15.07
C ARG A 55 13.78 -3.14 15.29
N VAL A 56 13.00 -2.51 14.41
CA VAL A 56 11.55 -2.35 14.50
C VAL A 56 10.96 -3.20 13.37
N ARG A 57 10.52 -4.42 13.71
CA ARG A 57 9.87 -5.38 12.76
C ARG A 57 8.57 -4.87 12.14
N ASP A 58 8.19 -3.64 12.46
CA ASP A 58 6.89 -3.04 12.27
C ASP A 58 7.00 -1.72 11.48
N THR A 59 8.01 -1.58 10.62
CA THR A 59 8.22 -0.37 9.82
C THR A 59 8.73 -0.68 8.41
N MET A 60 8.06 -0.13 7.41
CA MET A 60 8.36 -0.26 5.99
C MET A 60 8.49 1.14 5.38
N GLN A 61 9.37 1.30 4.39
CA GLN A 61 9.58 2.56 3.68
C GLN A 61 9.19 2.43 2.21
N ILE A 62 8.64 3.52 1.68
CA ILE A 62 8.34 3.72 0.27
C ILE A 62 9.30 4.79 -0.21
N GLU A 63 10.16 4.43 -1.15
CA GLU A 63 11.19 5.29 -1.72
C GLU A 63 10.90 5.61 -3.18
N SER A 64 11.28 6.81 -3.61
CA SER A 64 11.29 7.18 -5.02
C SER A 64 12.31 6.32 -5.79
N PRO A 65 12.29 6.34 -7.13
CA PRO A 65 13.29 5.65 -7.94
C PRO A 65 14.72 6.14 -7.67
N THR A 66 14.86 7.38 -7.19
CA THR A 66 16.13 8.02 -6.80
C THR A 66 16.59 7.67 -5.37
N GLY A 67 15.78 6.95 -4.59
CA GLY A 67 16.09 6.55 -3.21
C GLY A 67 15.67 7.55 -2.13
N GLU A 68 14.90 8.57 -2.47
CA GLU A 68 14.32 9.50 -1.48
C GLU A 68 13.12 8.86 -0.79
N VAL A 69 13.04 8.96 0.55
CA VAL A 69 11.90 8.42 1.30
C VAL A 69 10.65 9.27 1.06
N MET A 70 9.70 8.71 0.31
CA MET A 70 8.41 9.32 0.04
C MET A 70 7.44 9.14 1.22
N ALA A 71 7.46 7.94 1.83
CA ALA A 71 6.67 7.66 3.02
C ALA A 71 7.27 6.57 3.90
N THR A 72 6.88 6.60 5.18
CA THR A 72 7.19 5.56 6.15
C THR A 72 5.89 5.05 6.77
N VAL A 73 5.63 3.75 6.62
CA VAL A 73 4.46 3.09 7.21
C VAL A 73 4.91 2.36 8.47
N ARG A 74 4.21 2.59 9.57
CA ARG A 74 4.51 1.98 10.87
C ARG A 74 3.28 1.30 11.43
N LYS A 75 3.43 0.08 11.91
CA LYS A 75 2.41 -0.61 12.74
C LYS A 75 2.57 -0.16 14.19
N ALA A 76 1.47 0.28 14.80
CA ALA A 76 1.44 0.70 16.20
C ALA A 76 1.51 -0.53 17.11
N LEU A 77 2.51 -0.57 17.99
CA LEU A 77 2.79 -1.73 18.85
C LEU A 77 2.05 -1.71 20.21
N ILE A 78 1.28 -0.65 20.50
CA ILE A 78 0.87 -0.30 21.88
C ILE A 78 -0.64 -0.54 22.12
N THR A 79 -1.40 -1.01 21.14
CA THR A 79 -2.86 -1.25 21.30
C THR A 79 -3.20 -2.74 21.35
N PRO A 80 -3.61 -3.29 22.52
CA PRO A 80 -3.88 -4.72 22.70
C PRO A 80 -5.16 -5.22 22.01
N ILE A 81 -5.92 -4.36 21.31
CA ILE A 81 -7.28 -4.69 20.83
C ILE A 81 -7.42 -4.57 19.30
N ARG A 82 -6.64 -3.71 18.62
CA ARG A 82 -6.69 -3.54 17.15
C ARG A 82 -5.34 -3.12 16.59
N ASP A 83 -4.96 -3.70 15.46
CA ASP A 83 -3.83 -3.22 14.68
C ASP A 83 -4.15 -1.82 14.12
N ARG A 84 -3.25 -0.87 14.37
CA ARG A 84 -3.31 0.48 13.81
C ARG A 84 -2.03 0.70 13.01
N TRP A 85 -2.15 1.35 11.85
CA TRP A 85 -1.01 1.80 11.08
C TRP A 85 -1.05 3.32 10.93
N THR A 86 0.14 3.90 10.94
CA THR A 86 0.37 5.33 10.66
C THR A 86 1.29 5.45 9.46
N VAL A 87 0.98 6.38 8.55
CA VAL A 87 1.74 6.66 7.35
C VAL A 87 2.28 8.06 7.45
N LYS A 88 3.61 8.19 7.54
CA LYS A 88 4.30 9.47 7.54
C LYS A 88 4.71 9.85 6.12
N ILE A 89 4.38 11.05 5.67
CA ILE A 89 4.70 11.54 4.32
C ILE A 89 5.49 12.85 4.45
N GLY A 90 6.82 12.77 4.42
CA GLY A 90 7.68 13.97 4.57
C GLY A 90 7.28 14.83 5.76
N ASN A 91 6.93 16.11 5.48
CA ASN A 91 6.43 17.08 6.46
C ASN A 91 4.90 17.27 6.40
N ALA A 92 4.18 16.48 5.60
CA ALA A 92 2.72 16.49 5.57
C ALA A 92 2.15 15.83 6.84
N PRO A 93 0.86 16.07 7.18
CA PRO A 93 0.25 15.39 8.29
C PRO A 93 0.27 13.86 8.11
N ASP A 94 0.37 13.15 9.24
CA ASP A 94 0.38 11.70 9.23
C ASP A 94 -1.02 11.16 8.84
N LEU A 95 -1.07 10.18 7.94
CA LEU A 95 -2.31 9.47 7.63
C LEU A 95 -2.51 8.30 8.60
N GLU A 96 -3.75 8.09 9.01
CA GLU A 96 -4.16 6.95 9.81
C GLU A 96 -4.90 5.91 8.96
N VAL A 97 -4.66 4.65 9.29
CA VAL A 97 -5.39 3.51 8.74
C VAL A 97 -6.45 3.08 9.76
N ARG A 98 -7.73 3.13 9.37
CA ARG A 98 -8.87 2.83 10.25
C ARG A 98 -9.79 1.80 9.59
N GLY A 99 -10.16 0.74 10.32
CA GLY A 99 -11.08 -0.29 9.84
C GLY A 99 -10.55 -1.71 10.11
N ASN A 100 -11.05 -2.68 9.35
CA ASN A 100 -10.63 -4.07 9.40
C ASN A 100 -9.62 -4.36 8.27
N VAL A 101 -8.34 -4.20 8.58
CA VAL A 101 -7.26 -4.44 7.62
C VAL A 101 -7.17 -5.91 7.18
N LEU A 102 -7.42 -6.86 8.09
CA LEU A 102 -7.35 -8.30 7.79
C LEU A 102 -8.39 -8.73 6.75
N HIS A 103 -9.51 -8.01 6.64
CA HIS A 103 -10.56 -8.31 5.66
C HIS A 103 -10.53 -7.34 4.47
N HIS A 104 -9.50 -6.51 4.35
CA HIS A 104 -9.40 -5.44 3.33
C HIS A 104 -10.61 -4.50 3.36
N GLU A 105 -11.08 -4.12 4.55
CA GLU A 105 -12.22 -3.22 4.74
C GLU A 105 -11.81 -2.05 5.64
N TYR A 106 -11.06 -1.10 5.07
CA TYR A 106 -10.48 0.00 5.83
C TYR A 106 -10.33 1.28 5.01
N THR A 107 -10.13 2.40 5.69
CA THR A 107 -9.88 3.71 5.11
C THR A 107 -8.50 4.22 5.48
N ILE A 108 -7.90 5.01 4.60
CA ILE A 108 -6.67 5.77 4.83
C ILE A 108 -7.06 7.24 4.82
N GLY A 109 -6.59 8.02 5.80
CA GLY A 109 -6.84 9.46 5.82
C GLY A 109 -6.43 10.14 7.11
N GLU A 110 -6.69 11.44 7.18
CA GLU A 110 -6.50 12.28 8.36
C GLU A 110 -7.83 12.42 9.11
N GLU A 111 -7.82 12.97 10.32
CA GLU A 111 -9.05 13.17 11.11
C GLU A 111 -10.12 13.93 10.31
N GLY A 112 -11.22 13.22 10.00
CA GLY A 112 -12.35 13.78 9.25
C GLY A 112 -12.16 13.86 7.73
N ARG A 113 -10.97 13.52 7.21
CA ARG A 113 -10.67 13.55 5.77
C ARG A 113 -10.16 12.21 5.27
N ARG A 114 -11.03 11.48 4.56
CA ARG A 114 -10.65 10.28 3.82
C ARG A 114 -9.77 10.65 2.63
N VAL A 115 -8.73 9.86 2.40
CA VAL A 115 -7.80 9.93 1.27
C VAL A 115 -8.01 8.72 0.36
N ALA A 116 -8.26 7.55 0.95
CA ALA A 116 -8.63 6.36 0.22
C ALA A 116 -9.49 5.39 1.05
N GLU A 117 -10.15 4.48 0.34
CA GLU A 117 -10.93 3.38 0.89
C GLU A 117 -10.51 2.08 0.21
N VAL A 118 -10.35 1.04 1.01
CA VAL A 118 -9.98 -0.30 0.58
C VAL A 118 -11.12 -1.22 0.93
N SER A 119 -11.64 -1.94 -0.07
CA SER A 119 -12.73 -2.90 0.10
C SER A 119 -12.54 -4.12 -0.80
N LYS A 120 -12.72 -5.30 -0.21
CA LYS A 120 -12.86 -6.56 -0.96
C LYS A 120 -14.28 -6.76 -1.46
N LYS A 121 -15.29 -6.22 -0.76
CA LYS A 121 -16.71 -6.41 -1.08
C LYS A 121 -17.13 -5.83 -2.43
N TRP A 122 -16.38 -4.85 -2.96
CA TRP A 122 -16.65 -4.29 -4.29
C TRP A 122 -16.41 -5.31 -5.42
N PHE A 123 -15.66 -6.38 -5.15
CA PHE A 123 -15.28 -7.35 -6.17
C PHE A 123 -15.75 -8.75 -5.81
N ARG A 124 -16.23 -9.48 -6.82
CA ARG A 124 -16.60 -10.90 -6.68
C ARG A 124 -15.43 -11.84 -6.98
N VAL A 125 -14.33 -11.30 -7.50
CA VAL A 125 -13.14 -12.07 -7.87
C VAL A 125 -12.38 -12.45 -6.62
N ARG A 126 -12.00 -13.73 -6.54
CA ARG A 126 -11.22 -14.26 -5.43
C ARG A 126 -9.83 -13.61 -5.41
N ASP A 127 -9.31 -13.35 -4.21
CA ASP A 127 -7.97 -12.79 -3.99
C ASP A 127 -7.74 -11.40 -4.61
N THR A 128 -8.84 -10.69 -4.88
CA THR A 128 -8.86 -9.33 -5.37
C THR A 128 -9.55 -8.40 -4.39
N TYR A 129 -9.01 -7.21 -4.20
CA TYR A 129 -9.66 -6.09 -3.52
C TYR A 129 -9.43 -4.83 -4.35
N GLY A 130 -10.14 -3.75 -4.04
CA GLY A 130 -9.86 -2.48 -4.68
C GLY A 130 -9.65 -1.35 -3.73
N VAL A 131 -9.10 -0.30 -4.30
CA VAL A 131 -8.67 0.91 -3.64
C VAL A 131 -9.31 2.06 -4.39
N ALA A 132 -10.20 2.76 -3.71
CA ALA A 132 -10.77 3.98 -4.22
C ALA A 132 -10.02 5.17 -3.62
N ILE A 133 -9.40 5.95 -4.47
CA ILE A 133 -8.54 7.07 -4.10
C ILE A 133 -9.30 8.37 -4.38
N GLU A 134 -9.30 9.28 -3.40
CA GLU A 134 -9.93 10.59 -3.57
C GLU A 134 -9.21 11.39 -4.67
N PRO A 135 -9.92 12.26 -5.42
CA PRO A 135 -9.28 13.14 -6.40
C PRO A 135 -8.13 13.94 -5.77
N SER A 136 -7.15 14.36 -6.59
CA SER A 136 -5.95 15.13 -6.20
C SER A 136 -4.91 14.41 -5.34
N GLN A 137 -5.15 13.16 -4.95
CA GLN A 137 -4.19 12.37 -4.21
C GLN A 137 -3.15 11.74 -5.15
N ASN A 138 -2.00 11.36 -4.61
CA ASN A 138 -0.97 10.65 -5.35
C ASN A 138 -1.32 9.16 -5.41
N ASP A 139 -1.92 8.73 -6.52
CA ASP A 139 -2.33 7.33 -6.74
C ASP A 139 -1.20 6.34 -6.43
N VAL A 140 0.03 6.61 -6.91
CA VAL A 140 1.20 5.74 -6.74
C VAL A 140 1.52 5.56 -5.26
N LEU A 141 1.59 6.66 -4.51
CA LEU A 141 1.93 6.62 -3.09
C LEU A 141 0.87 5.87 -2.28
N ILE A 142 -0.41 6.13 -2.54
CA ILE A 142 -1.52 5.50 -1.81
C ILE A 142 -1.63 4.01 -2.14
N LEU A 143 -1.40 3.61 -3.40
CA LEU A 143 -1.32 2.19 -3.77
C LEU A 143 -0.13 1.52 -3.08
N ALA A 144 1.05 2.16 -3.07
CA ALA A 144 2.22 1.63 -2.38
C ALA A 144 1.98 1.47 -0.86
N VAL A 145 1.31 2.43 -0.22
CA VAL A 145 0.87 2.33 1.18
C VAL A 145 -0.05 1.14 1.39
N THR A 146 -1.02 0.94 0.50
CA THR A 146 -1.96 -0.18 0.57
C THR A 146 -1.23 -1.53 0.48
N ILE A 147 -0.27 -1.65 -0.45
CA ILE A 147 0.58 -2.83 -0.61
C ILE A 147 1.39 -3.09 0.68
N VAL A 148 1.99 -2.05 1.25
CA VAL A 148 2.75 -2.16 2.49
C VAL A 148 1.88 -2.65 3.66
N ILE A 149 0.67 -2.09 3.81
CA ILE A 149 -0.27 -2.53 4.85
C ILE A 149 -0.61 -4.00 4.67
N ASP A 150 -0.90 -4.43 3.44
CA ASP A 150 -1.20 -5.82 3.12
C ASP A 150 -0.04 -6.76 3.48
N MET A 151 1.19 -6.39 3.09
CA MET A 151 2.40 -7.14 3.46
C MET A 151 2.59 -7.23 4.97
N MET A 152 2.38 -6.14 5.71
CA MET A 152 2.57 -6.11 7.17
C MET A 152 1.45 -6.84 7.93
N ALA A 153 0.24 -6.93 7.36
CA ALA A 153 -0.90 -7.60 7.96
C ALA A 153 -0.93 -9.10 7.65
N HIS A 154 -0.51 -9.50 6.43
CA HIS A 154 -0.66 -10.87 5.93
C HIS A 154 0.66 -11.62 5.71
N GLY A 155 1.81 -10.94 5.71
CA GLY A 155 3.15 -11.51 5.42
C GLY A 155 3.80 -12.37 6.52
N GLY A 156 3.00 -12.97 7.40
CA GLY A 156 3.44 -13.82 8.51
C GLY A 156 3.21 -15.33 8.31
N ARG A 157 3.13 -15.83 7.07
CA ARG A 157 2.92 -17.26 6.77
C ARG A 157 4.12 -17.87 6.04
#